data_AF-A0A238YX44-F1
#
_entry.id   AF-A0A238YX44-F1
#
_cell.length_a   1.000
_cell.length_b   1.000
_cell.length_c   1.000
_cell.angle_alpha   90.00
_cell.angle_beta   90.00
_cell.angle_gamma   90.00
#
_symmetry.space_group_name_H-M   'P 1'
#
loop_
_entity.id
_entity.type
_entity.pdbx_description
1 polymer ?
#
loop_
_entity_poly.entity_id
_entity_poly.type
_entity_poly.pdbx_seq_one_letter_code
_entity_poly.pdbx_strand_id
1 'polypeptide(L)'
;MPTEGVARPAVDRDVTGTVGIDRAQARALVAAADANTGPAQARTPAVIRLLLHNGLRVDGLLATDIADVGHDRGHRVLTFTRKGRRAARVPLAPAT
;
A
#
# COMPACT_ATOMS: atom_id res chain seq x y z
N MET A 1 -14.71 26.15 -19.87
CA MET A 1 -14.72 25.30 -18.65
C MET A 1 -14.27 26.13 -17.44
N PRO A 2 -14.72 25.87 -16.20
CA PRO A 2 -14.45 26.71 -15.01
C PRO A 2 -12.98 27.01 -14.66
N THR A 3 -12.01 26.48 -15.41
CA THR A 3 -10.57 26.62 -15.19
C THR A 3 -9.77 27.04 -16.43
N GLU A 4 -10.42 27.40 -17.55
CA GLU A 4 -9.73 27.71 -18.82
C GLU A 4 -8.77 28.92 -18.74
N GLY A 5 -9.01 29.88 -17.84
CA GLY A 5 -8.17 31.08 -17.68
C GLY A 5 -7.21 31.03 -16.49
N VAL A 6 -7.18 29.94 -15.73
CA VAL A 6 -6.37 29.86 -14.51
C VAL A 6 -5.02 29.22 -14.82
N ALA A 7 -3.95 29.99 -14.65
CA ALA A 7 -2.60 29.46 -14.73
C ALA A 7 -2.40 28.39 -13.65
N ARG A 8 -2.09 27.15 -14.06
CA ARG A 8 -1.77 26.07 -13.13
C ARG A 8 -0.48 26.45 -12.37
N PRO A 9 -0.44 26.34 -11.04
CA PRO A 9 0.79 26.52 -10.27
C PRO A 9 1.94 25.69 -10.86
N ALA A 10 3.10 26.32 -11.03
CA ALA A 10 4.32 25.66 -11.50
C ALA A 10 4.93 24.85 -10.34
N VAL A 11 4.33 23.70 -10.06
CA VAL A 11 4.86 22.71 -9.11
C VAL A 11 5.59 21.66 -9.92
N ASP A 12 6.83 21.39 -9.54
CA ASP A 12 7.58 20.24 -10.06
C ASP A 12 6.82 18.95 -9.72
N ARG A 13 6.46 18.20 -10.76
CA ARG A 13 5.63 17.00 -10.62
C ARG A 13 6.38 15.83 -10.00
N ASP A 14 7.72 15.88 -10.05
CA ASP A 14 8.60 14.86 -9.53
C ASP A 14 9.07 15.19 -8.10
N VAL A 15 8.83 16.43 -7.63
CA VAL A 15 9.07 16.85 -6.25
C VAL A 15 7.78 16.78 -5.46
N THR A 16 7.67 15.77 -4.60
CA THR A 16 6.61 15.70 -3.60
C THR A 16 7.12 16.27 -2.28
N GLY A 17 6.36 17.21 -1.69
CA GLY A 17 6.58 17.68 -0.32
C GLY A 17 6.18 16.64 0.75
N THR A 18 5.66 15.47 0.34
CA THR A 18 5.32 14.40 1.26
C THR A 18 6.59 13.75 1.79
N VAL A 19 6.94 14.07 3.03
CA VAL A 19 7.99 13.38 3.78
C VAL A 19 7.50 11.96 4.09
N GLY A 20 8.13 10.97 3.46
CA GLY A 20 7.91 9.56 3.78
C GLY A 20 8.54 9.16 5.10
N ILE A 21 8.21 7.97 5.58
CA ILE A 21 8.90 7.40 6.75
C ILE A 21 10.29 6.92 6.37
N ASP A 22 11.26 7.13 7.26
CA ASP A 22 12.59 6.56 7.13
C ASP A 22 12.61 5.06 7.50
N ARG A 23 13.76 4.42 7.30
CA ARG A 23 13.93 2.98 7.55
C ARG A 23 13.77 2.62 9.03
N ALA A 24 14.21 3.46 9.95
CA ALA A 24 14.07 3.21 11.38
C ALA A 24 12.60 3.31 11.81
N GLN A 25 11.90 4.32 11.33
CA GLN A 25 10.47 4.52 11.52
C GLN A 25 9.65 3.34 10.93
N ALA A 26 10.01 2.86 9.74
CA ALA A 26 9.37 1.69 9.14
C ALA A 26 9.54 0.42 10.00
N ARG A 27 10.73 0.18 10.55
CA ARG A 27 10.97 -0.94 11.48
C ARG A 27 10.18 -0.78 12.77
N ALA A 28 10.14 0.42 13.34
CA ALA A 28 9.38 0.71 14.55
C ALA A 28 7.88 0.48 14.33
N LEU A 29 7.35 0.85 13.16
CA LEU A 29 5.95 0.61 12.80
C LEU A 29 5.63 -0.89 12.72
N VAL A 30 6.50 -1.69 12.12
CA VAL A 30 6.33 -3.16 12.07
C VAL A 30 6.36 -3.75 13.47
N ALA A 31 7.34 -3.35 14.30
CA ALA A 31 7.44 -3.84 15.68
C ALA A 31 6.19 -3.50 16.52
N ALA A 32 5.66 -2.28 16.38
CA ALA A 32 4.43 -1.87 17.05
C ALA A 32 3.21 -2.67 16.57
N ALA A 33 3.15 -2.97 15.26
CA ALA A 33 2.09 -3.79 14.69
C ALA A 33 2.13 -5.23 15.20
N ASP A 34 3.34 -5.82 15.30
CA ASP A 34 3.56 -7.17 15.82
C ASP A 34 3.25 -7.28 17.32
N ALA A 35 3.43 -6.20 18.08
CA ALA A 35 3.07 -6.11 19.49
C ALA A 35 1.56 -5.87 19.74
N ASN A 36 0.74 -5.74 18.68
CA ASN A 36 -0.69 -5.45 18.82
C ASN A 36 -1.44 -6.60 19.52
N THR A 37 -2.16 -6.29 20.60
CA THR A 37 -2.98 -7.25 21.34
C THR A 37 -4.48 -7.05 21.07
N GLY A 38 -5.31 -7.99 21.53
CA GLY A 38 -6.77 -7.91 21.43
C GLY A 38 -7.34 -8.39 20.09
N PRO A 39 -8.59 -8.03 19.76
CA PRO A 39 -9.33 -8.65 18.65
C PRO A 39 -8.68 -8.48 17.27
N ALA A 40 -7.84 -7.46 17.09
CA ALA A 40 -7.17 -7.16 15.82
C ALA A 40 -5.75 -7.74 15.70
N GLN A 41 -5.25 -8.52 16.68
CA GLN A 41 -3.85 -8.97 16.75
C GLN A 41 -3.36 -9.71 15.50
N ALA A 42 -4.21 -10.48 14.83
CA ALA A 42 -3.84 -11.17 13.59
C ALA A 42 -3.89 -10.24 12.36
N ARG A 43 -4.80 -9.25 12.37
CA ARG A 43 -5.06 -8.37 11.23
C ARG A 43 -4.05 -7.24 11.14
N THR A 44 -3.73 -6.60 12.27
CA THR A 44 -2.86 -5.42 12.32
C THR A 44 -1.49 -5.67 11.65
N PRO A 45 -0.76 -6.75 11.98
CA PRO A 45 0.53 -7.02 11.36
C PRO A 45 0.44 -7.32 9.85
N ALA A 46 -0.63 -7.97 9.41
CA ALA A 46 -0.86 -8.27 7.99
C ALA A 46 -1.14 -7.00 7.19
N VAL A 47 -2.02 -6.13 7.69
CA VAL A 47 -2.36 -4.84 7.06
C VAL A 47 -1.12 -3.95 6.94
N ILE A 48 -0.33 -3.83 8.00
CA ILE A 48 0.88 -3.00 8.00
C ILE A 48 1.90 -3.51 6.99
N ARG A 49 2.18 -4.83 6.96
CA ARG A 49 3.10 -5.41 5.96
C ARG A 49 2.61 -5.24 4.53
N LEU A 50 1.30 -5.38 4.28
CA LEU A 50 0.72 -5.15 2.95
C LEU A 50 0.89 -3.70 2.49
N LEU A 51 0.57 -2.72 3.34
CA LEU A 51 0.73 -1.31 3.00
C LEU A 51 2.20 -0.92 2.84
N LEU A 52 3.06 -1.34 3.78
CA LEU A 52 4.46 -0.93 3.83
C LEU A 52 5.32 -1.57 2.74
N HIS A 53 5.19 -2.88 2.53
CA HIS A 53 6.09 -3.62 1.63
C HIS A 53 5.57 -3.75 0.21
N ASN A 54 4.26 -3.62 -0.01
CA ASN A 54 3.65 -3.77 -1.33
C ASN A 54 3.12 -2.43 -1.88
N GLY A 55 3.18 -1.35 -1.09
CA GLY A 55 2.78 -0.01 -1.53
C GLY A 55 1.30 0.10 -1.88
N LEU A 56 0.45 -0.74 -1.27
CA LEU A 56 -1.00 -0.66 -1.49
C LEU A 56 -1.54 0.66 -0.96
N ARG A 57 -2.58 1.16 -1.64
CA ARG A 57 -3.43 2.19 -1.04
C ARG A 57 -4.41 1.53 -0.06
N VAL A 58 -4.82 2.27 0.95
CA VAL A 58 -5.80 1.81 1.94
C VAL A 58 -7.10 1.35 1.27
N ASP A 59 -7.62 2.12 0.30
CA ASP A 59 -8.82 1.75 -0.46
C ASP A 59 -8.64 0.46 -1.26
N GLY A 60 -7.45 0.24 -1.82
CA GLY A 60 -7.13 -1.00 -2.53
C GLY A 60 -7.13 -2.21 -1.60
N LEU A 61 -6.52 -2.08 -0.42
CA LEU A 61 -6.49 -3.16 0.59
C LEU A 61 -7.88 -3.49 1.14
N LEU A 62 -8.72 -2.48 1.36
CA LEU A 62 -10.09 -2.72 1.87
C LEU A 62 -11.01 -3.37 0.84
N ALA A 63 -10.65 -3.28 -0.45
CA ALA A 63 -11.39 -3.89 -1.55
C ALA A 63 -10.88 -5.29 -1.95
N THR A 64 -9.77 -5.76 -1.38
CA THR A 64 -9.22 -7.09 -1.70
C THR A 64 -9.86 -8.21 -0.89
N ASP A 65 -10.01 -9.36 -1.53
CA ASP A 65 -10.46 -10.61 -0.93
C ASP A 65 -9.31 -11.64 -0.84
N ILE A 66 -9.48 -12.72 -0.09
CA ILE A 66 -8.51 -13.82 -0.07
C ILE A 66 -8.36 -14.48 -1.45
N ALA A 67 -9.43 -14.48 -2.26
CA ALA A 67 -9.41 -15.00 -3.63
C ALA A 67 -8.48 -14.22 -4.57
N ASP A 68 -8.13 -12.98 -4.21
CA ASP A 68 -7.18 -12.16 -4.96
C ASP A 68 -5.72 -12.56 -4.72
N VAL A 69 -5.46 -13.39 -3.69
CA VAL A 69 -4.15 -13.94 -3.38
C VAL A 69 -3.95 -15.23 -4.16
N GLY A 70 -2.96 -15.24 -5.03
CA GLY A 70 -2.62 -16.39 -5.87
C GLY A 70 -1.12 -16.71 -5.86
N HIS A 71 -0.71 -17.52 -6.83
CA HIS A 71 0.69 -17.79 -7.12
C HIS A 71 0.99 -17.53 -8.60
N ASP A 72 2.15 -16.98 -8.89
CA ASP A 72 2.67 -16.74 -10.24
C ASP A 72 4.19 -16.98 -10.22
N ARG A 73 4.68 -17.88 -11.08
CA ARG A 73 6.12 -18.24 -11.21
C ARG A 73 6.81 -18.55 -9.87
N GLY A 74 6.12 -19.24 -8.95
CA GLY A 74 6.66 -19.61 -7.65
C GLY A 74 6.59 -18.51 -6.58
N HIS A 75 6.01 -17.35 -6.89
CA HIS A 75 5.79 -16.26 -5.93
C HIS A 75 4.32 -16.16 -5.55
N ARG A 76 4.03 -15.86 -4.28
CA ARG A 76 2.68 -15.40 -3.89
C ARG A 76 2.45 -14.03 -4.51
N VAL A 77 1.29 -13.83 -5.12
CA VAL A 77 0.92 -12.57 -5.76
C VAL A 77 -0.44 -12.10 -5.24
N LEU A 78 -0.61 -10.79 -5.15
CA LEU A 78 -1.89 -10.14 -4.91
C LEU A 78 -2.35 -9.43 -6.18
N THR A 79 -3.56 -9.74 -6.64
CA THR A 79 -4.20 -9.05 -7.76
C THR A 79 -5.24 -8.07 -7.23
N PHE A 80 -5.13 -6.78 -7.54
CA PHE A 80 -6.08 -5.79 -7.04
C PHE A 80 -6.40 -4.73 -8.10
N THR A 81 -7.52 -4.03 -7.93
CA THR A 81 -7.92 -2.96 -8.85
C THR A 81 -7.28 -1.63 -8.43
N ARG A 82 -6.44 -1.06 -9.29
CA ARG A 82 -5.84 0.27 -9.07
C ARG A 82 -6.71 1.39 -9.62
N LYS A 83 -6.33 2.64 -9.29
CA LYS A 83 -6.92 3.86 -9.86
C LYS A 83 -7.06 3.76 -11.38
N GLY A 84 -8.24 4.11 -11.88
CA GLY A 84 -8.59 3.96 -13.31
C GLY A 84 -9.18 2.60 -13.67
N ARG A 85 -9.60 1.79 -12.67
CA ARG A 85 -10.25 0.47 -12.86
C ARG A 85 -9.39 -0.53 -13.64
N ARG A 86 -8.07 -0.48 -13.46
CA ARG A 86 -7.14 -1.43 -14.09
C ARG A 86 -6.71 -2.46 -13.06
N ALA A 87 -6.64 -3.73 -13.45
CA ALA A 87 -6.03 -4.75 -12.60
C ALA A 87 -4.51 -4.51 -12.49
N ALA A 88 -3.97 -4.67 -11.30
CA ALA A 88 -2.56 -4.69 -10.98
C ALA A 88 -2.23 -6.00 -10.27
N ARG A 89 -1.05 -6.56 -10.55
CA ARG A 89 -0.55 -7.75 -9.88
C ARG A 89 0.79 -7.42 -9.25
N VAL A 90 0.93 -7.66 -7.95
CA VAL A 90 2.17 -7.41 -7.22
C VAL A 90 2.60 -8.69 -6.50
N PRO A 91 3.90 -9.05 -6.52
CA PRO A 91 4.40 -10.13 -5.68
C PRO A 91 4.28 -9.69 -4.23
N LEU A 92 3.75 -10.59 -3.39
CA LEU A 92 3.74 -10.38 -1.95
C LEU A 92 5.17 -10.44 -1.43
N ALA A 93 5.56 -9.42 -0.67
CA ALA A 93 6.79 -9.48 0.10
C ALA A 93 6.79 -10.76 0.99
N PRO A 94 7.93 -11.46 1.12
CA PRO A 94 8.05 -12.62 1.99
C PRO A 94 7.57 -12.31 3.41
N ALA A 95 6.97 -13.29 4.08
CA ALA A 95 6.72 -13.18 5.50
C ALA A 95 8.08 -13.23 6.21
N THR A 96 8.51 -12.07 6.73
CA THR A 96 9.68 -11.95 7.61
C THR A 96 9.36 -12.50 8.99
#